data_AF-A0A383B3W8-F1
#
_entry.id   AF-A0A383B3W8-F1
#
_cell.length_a   1.000
_cell.length_b   1.000
_cell.length_c   1.000
_cell.angle_alpha   90.00
_cell.angle_beta   90.00
_cell.angle_gamma   90.00
#
_symmetry.space_group_name_H-M   'P 1'
#
loop_
_entity.id
_entity.type
_entity.pdbx_description
1 polymer ?
#
loop_
_entity_poly.entity_id
_entity_poly.type
_entity_poly.pdbx_seq_one_letter_code
_entity_poly.pdbx_strand_id
1 'polypeptide(L)' 'MPESRFIIFVKAPRAGFVKTRLAAAIGNEAACNAYRQLAETVVANLATLPHAELRFTPDDAEAEITKWLSDGWT' A
#
# COMPACT_ATOMS: atom_id res chain seq x y z
N MET A 1 4.77 -9.03 27.96
CA MET A 1 5.56 -8.72 26.75
C MET A 1 4.74 -7.71 25.97
N PRO A 2 5.29 -6.56 25.51
CA PRO A 2 4.53 -5.70 24.62
C PRO A 2 4.19 -6.46 23.34
N GLU A 3 2.96 -6.30 22.89
CA GLU A 3 2.48 -6.93 21.66
C GLU A 3 3.24 -6.34 20.46
N SER A 4 3.80 -7.20 19.60
CA SER A 4 4.53 -6.75 18.42
C SER A 4 3.57 -6.17 17.40
N ARG A 5 3.85 -4.95 16.92
CA ARG A 5 3.04 -4.26 15.91
C ARG A 5 3.78 -4.17 14.58
N PHE A 6 3.07 -4.45 13.49
CA PHE A 6 3.58 -4.25 12.14
C PHE A 6 3.06 -2.93 11.58
N ILE A 7 3.94 -2.06 11.09
CA ILE A 7 3.54 -0.81 10.45
C ILE A 7 3.93 -0.88 8.98
N ILE A 8 2.94 -0.80 8.10
CA ILE A 8 3.10 -0.93 6.66
C ILE A 8 2.89 0.47 6.06
N PHE A 9 3.97 1.02 5.50
CA PHE A 9 3.93 2.32 4.84
C PHE A 9 3.62 2.16 3.35
N VAL A 10 2.57 2.82 2.90
CA VAL A 10 2.13 2.82 1.51
C VAL A 10 1.90 4.24 1.01
N LYS A 11 1.87 4.41 -0.30
CA LYS A 11 1.45 5.65 -0.97
C LYS A 11 0.18 5.40 -1.77
N ALA A 12 -0.67 6.42 -1.90
CA ALA A 12 -1.84 6.35 -2.77
C ALA A 12 -1.45 5.91 -4.19
N PRO A 13 -2.11 4.90 -4.78
CA PRO A 13 -1.80 4.37 -6.10
C PRO A 13 -2.33 5.30 -7.21
N ARG A 14 -1.75 6.50 -7.29
CA ARG A 14 -2.06 7.55 -8.28
C ARG A 14 -0.96 7.60 -9.34
N ALA A 15 -1.34 7.55 -10.62
CA ALA A 15 -0.40 7.56 -11.74
C ALA A 15 0.47 8.84 -11.73
N GLY A 16 1.78 8.69 -11.96
CA GLY A 16 2.74 9.80 -11.88
C GLY A 16 3.21 10.16 -10.47
N PHE A 17 2.61 9.59 -9.42
CA PHE A 17 3.01 9.85 -8.02
C PHE A 17 3.72 8.66 -7.37
N VAL A 18 3.65 7.47 -7.96
CA VAL A 18 4.28 6.23 -7.48
C VAL A 18 5.25 5.68 -8.51
N LYS A 19 6.35 5.11 -8.04
CA LYS A 19 7.37 4.44 -8.87
C LYS A 19 7.78 5.25 -10.10
N THR A 20 7.96 6.57 -9.95
CA THR A 20 8.23 7.50 -11.06
C THR A 20 9.47 7.14 -11.88
N ARG A 21 10.49 6.54 -11.24
CA ARG A 21 11.65 5.99 -11.95
C ARG A 21 11.30 4.83 -12.89
N LEU A 22 10.38 3.95 -12.47
CA LEU A 22 9.85 2.89 -13.34
C LEU A 22 8.94 3.47 -14.42
N ALA A 23 8.12 4.46 -14.06
CA ALA A 23 7.24 5.16 -15.00
C ALA A 23 8.01 5.81 -16.16
N ALA A 24 9.25 6.26 -15.94
CA ALA A 24 10.11 6.77 -17.01
C ALA A 24 10.41 5.74 -18.10
N ALA A 25 10.33 4.43 -17.79
CA ALA A 25 10.57 3.35 -18.74
C ALA A 25 9.28 2.77 -19.34
N ILE A 26 8.20 2.67 -18.56
CA ILE A 26 6.96 1.95 -18.97
C ILE A 26 5.69 2.81 -18.97
N GLY A 27 5.80 4.10 -18.66
CA GLY A 27 4.66 5.01 -18.53
C GLY A 27 4.03 5.02 -17.13
N ASN A 28 3.38 6.15 -16.80
CA ASN A 28 2.77 6.39 -15.49
C ASN A 28 1.70 5.37 -15.11
N GLU A 29 0.83 5.01 -16.05
CA GLU A 29 -0.27 4.06 -15.80
C GLU A 29 0.25 2.65 -15.54
N ALA A 30 1.15 2.15 -16.39
CA ALA A 30 1.71 0.81 -16.23
C ALA A 30 2.52 0.69 -14.93
N ALA A 31 3.30 1.71 -14.57
CA ALA A 31 4.03 1.75 -13.31
C ALA A 31 3.10 1.82 -12.09
N CYS A 32 2.00 2.56 -12.18
CA CYS A 32 0.99 2.62 -11.12
C CYS A 32 0.28 1.27 -10.93
N ASN A 33 -0.09 0.62 -12.04
CA ASN A 33 -0.69 -0.71 -12.01
C ASN A 33 0.27 -1.76 -11.43
N ALA A 34 1.54 -1.75 -11.84
CA ALA A 34 2.56 -2.61 -11.26
C ALA A 34 2.74 -2.35 -9.75
N TYR A 35 2.76 -1.08 -9.33
CA TYR A 35 2.80 -0.74 -7.91
C TYR A 35 1.60 -1.30 -7.14
N ARG A 36 0.39 -1.15 -7.69
CA ARG A 36 -0.85 -1.65 -7.09
C ARG A 36 -0.79 -3.16 -6.87
N GLN A 37 -0.42 -3.92 -7.90
CA GLN A 37 -0.30 -5.38 -7.79
C GLN A 37 0.73 -5.81 -6.74
N LEU A 38 1.87 -5.13 -6.66
CA LEU A 38 2.88 -5.39 -5.65
C LEU A 38 2.37 -5.10 -4.23
N ALA A 39 1.71 -3.95 -4.04
CA ALA A 39 1.13 -3.57 -2.75
C ALA A 39 0.05 -4.57 -2.31
N GLU A 40 -0.88 -4.92 -3.20
CA GLU A 40 -1.94 -5.90 -2.96
C GLU A 40 -1.37 -7.27 -2.61
N THR A 41 -0.33 -7.72 -3.32
CA THR A 41 0.33 -9.00 -3.04
C THR A 41 0.98 -9.01 -1.65
N VAL A 42 1.69 -7.93 -1.28
CA VAL A 42 2.32 -7.81 0.05
C VAL A 42 1.26 -7.79 1.14
N VAL A 43 0.22 -6.98 0.99
CA VAL A 43 -0.89 -6.87 1.95
C VAL A 43 -1.57 -8.22 2.13
N ALA A 44 -1.94 -8.90 1.04
CA ALA A 44 -2.60 -10.20 1.10
C ALA A 44 -1.75 -11.26 1.82
N ASN A 45 -0.43 -11.27 1.59
CA ASN A 45 0.49 -12.19 2.26
C ASN A 45 0.67 -11.88 3.76
N LEU A 46 0.42 -10.64 4.17
CA LEU A 46 0.53 -10.22 5.57
C LEU A 46 -0.80 -10.30 6.32
N ALA A 47 -1.93 -10.47 5.63
CA ALA A 47 -3.29 -10.41 6.19
C ALA A 47 -3.53 -11.30 7.42
N THR A 48 -2.75 -12.37 7.59
CA THR A 48 -2.83 -13.27 8.76
C THR A 48 -2.12 -12.72 10.02
N LEU A 49 -1.36 -11.63 9.89
CA LEU A 49 -0.67 -11.02 11.03
C LEU A 49 -1.65 -10.24 11.89
N PRO A 50 -1.70 -10.52 13.20
CA PRO A 50 -2.48 -9.70 14.12
C PRO A 50 -1.75 -8.37 14.34
N HIS A 51 -2.52 -7.29 14.51
CA HIS A 51 -2.02 -5.94 14.87
C HIS A 51 -1.10 -5.30 13.80
N ALA A 52 -1.55 -5.26 12.55
CA ALA A 52 -0.92 -4.45 11.52
C ALA A 52 -1.60 -3.08 11.37
N GLU A 53 -0.81 -2.07 11.02
CA GLU A 53 -1.24 -0.68 10.86
C GLU A 53 -0.80 -0.16 9.50
N LEU A 54 -1.74 0.30 8.67
CA LEU A 54 -1.43 0.92 7.38
C LEU A 54 -1.22 2.43 7.57
N ARG A 55 -0.02 2.91 7.26
CA ARG A 55 0.28 4.34 7.21
C ARG A 55 0.44 4.78 5.77
N PHE A 56 -0.25 5.86 5.41
CA PHE A 56 -0.30 6.29 4.02
C PHE A 56 -0.08 7.78 3.82
N THR A 57 0.23 8.12 2.56
CA THR A 57 0.34 9.48 2.07
C THR A 57 -0.28 9.56 0.67
N PRO A 58 -0.88 10.70 0.28
CA PRO A 58 -1.26 11.85 1.13
C PRO A 58 -2.37 11.52 2.14
N ASP A 59 -2.60 12.42 3.09
CA ASP A 59 -3.58 12.25 4.19
C ASP A 59 -5.03 12.07 3.68
N ASP A 60 -5.33 12.53 2.46
CA ASP A 60 -6.65 12.40 1.82
C ASP A 60 -6.86 11.06 1.08
N ALA A 61 -5.90 10.12 1.16
CA ALA A 61 -5.93 8.88 0.38
C ALA A 61 -6.70 7.72 1.04
N GLU A 62 -7.42 7.97 2.13
CA GLU A 62 -8.11 6.93 2.91
C GLU A 62 -9.01 6.03 2.05
N ALA A 63 -9.80 6.60 1.14
CA ALA A 63 -10.70 5.83 0.26
C ALA A 63 -9.95 4.90 -0.71
N GLU A 64 -8.69 5.20 -1.03
CA GLU A 64 -7.85 4.33 -1.87
C GLU A 64 -7.20 3.23 -1.06
N ILE A 65 -6.76 3.53 0.17
CA ILE A 65 -5.94 2.65 1.02
C ILE A 65 -6.78 1.69 1.85
N THR A 66 -7.97 2.08 2.29
CA THR A 66 -8.91 1.23 3.05
C THR A 66 -9.29 -0.05 2.31
N LYS A 67 -9.14 -0.08 0.98
CA LYS A 67 -9.30 -1.28 0.14
C LYS A 67 -8.28 -2.38 0.42
N TRP A 68 -7.17 -2.02 1.08
CA TRP A 68 -6.11 -2.93 1.49
C TRP A 68 -6.18 -3.31 2.96
N LEU A 69 -7.15 -2.80 3.72
CA LEU A 69 -7.32 -3.22 5.12
C LEU A 69 -7.80 -4.68 5.17
N SER A 70 -7.25 -5.41 6.13
CA SER A 70 -7.70 -6.75 6.52
C SER A 70 -8.31 -6.70 7.92
N ASP A 71 -9.04 -7.73 8.31
CA ASP A 71 -9.70 -7.78 9.61
C ASP A 71 -8.67 -7.63 10.76
N GLY A 72 -8.97 -6.74 11.70
CA GLY A 72 -8.09 -6.47 12.85
C GLY A 72 -6.90 -5.54 12.55
N TRP A 73 -6.85 -4.97 11.34
CA TRP A 73 -5.88 -3.93 11.00
C TRP A 73 -6.46 -2.54 11.23
N THR A 74 -5.57 -1.55 11.41
CA THR A 74 -5.92 -0.13 11.58
C THR A 74 -5.29 0.76 10.53
#